data_AF-A0A401I7W3-F1
#
_entry.id   AF-A0A401I7W3-F1
#
_cell.length_a   1.000
_cell.length_b   1.000
_cell.length_c   1.000
_cell.angle_alpha   90.00
_cell.angle_beta   90.00
_cell.angle_gamma   90.00
#
_symmetry.space_group_name_H-M   'P 1'
#
loop_
_entity.id
_entity.type
_entity.pdbx_description
1 polymer ?
#
loop_
_entity_poly.entity_id
_entity_poly.type
_entity_poly.pdbx_seq_one_letter_code
_entity_poly.pdbx_strand_id
1 'polypeptide(L)'
;MSKRNEKTGESRMMPMTVRTIEPIGEGLRVCLDLVDVLADDEGVLVGSTGHGYALVLAETRASATYPPRPFRVNCGAIHQYVRQGERTIYLSELRPGMPLTVVSPRGERQIAVGRVKLERRPLLRLVCDYEGTEVSIVLQASESVHLWSDSGAARPVLELETGEQLAGWPDRPGRHLGERTEGESWEL
;
A
#
# COMPACT_ATOMS: atom_id res chain seq x y z
N MET A 1 3.91 -7.24 -41.48
CA MET A 1 4.24 -7.80 -40.14
C MET A 1 3.75 -6.81 -39.11
N SER A 2 2.75 -7.24 -38.33
CA SER A 2 1.91 -6.38 -37.48
C SER A 2 2.69 -5.86 -36.27
N LYS A 3 2.77 -4.52 -36.12
CA LYS A 3 3.14 -3.87 -34.86
C LYS A 3 1.97 -4.06 -33.90
N ARG A 4 2.10 -5.03 -32.98
CA ARG A 4 1.18 -5.17 -31.85
C ARG A 4 1.52 -4.06 -30.86
N ASN A 5 0.67 -3.05 -30.82
CA ASN A 5 0.68 -1.97 -29.85
C ASN A 5 0.40 -2.59 -28.48
N GLU A 6 1.41 -2.71 -27.62
CA GLU A 6 1.21 -3.03 -26.21
C GLU A 6 0.48 -1.85 -25.58
N LYS A 7 -0.83 -2.01 -25.35
CA LYS A 7 -1.58 -1.12 -24.47
C LYS A 7 -1.01 -1.29 -23.07
N THR A 8 -0.19 -0.35 -22.64
CA THR A 8 0.13 -0.13 -21.22
C THR A 8 -1.19 -0.01 -20.47
N GLY A 9 -1.47 -0.98 -19.58
CA GLY A 9 -2.74 -1.09 -18.87
C GLY A 9 -3.09 0.21 -18.17
N GLU A 10 -4.30 0.71 -18.41
CA GLU A 10 -4.88 1.79 -17.62
C GLU A 10 -4.79 1.42 -16.13
N SER A 11 -4.24 2.32 -15.33
CA SER A 11 -4.14 2.16 -13.88
C SER A 11 -5.54 1.90 -13.31
N ARG A 12 -5.76 0.69 -12.78
CA ARG A 12 -7.05 0.24 -12.22
C ARG A 12 -7.26 0.76 -10.80
N MET A 13 -6.80 1.98 -10.50
CA MET A 13 -7.09 2.61 -9.22
C MET A 13 -8.55 3.06 -9.21
N MET A 14 -9.25 2.68 -8.14
CA MET A 14 -10.66 2.98 -7.95
C MET A 14 -10.86 3.65 -6.59
N PRO A 15 -11.81 4.58 -6.46
CA PRO A 15 -12.10 5.22 -5.19
C PRO A 15 -12.60 4.20 -4.16
N MET A 16 -12.02 4.24 -2.96
CA MET A 16 -12.52 3.53 -1.77
C MET A 16 -12.86 4.56 -0.70
N THR A 17 -14.05 4.45 -0.11
CA THR A 17 -14.53 5.40 0.90
C THR A 17 -14.08 4.96 2.28
N VAL A 18 -13.39 5.83 3.03
CA VAL A 18 -13.01 5.56 4.42
C VAL A 18 -14.26 5.50 5.28
N ARG A 19 -14.47 4.37 5.95
CA ARG A 19 -15.60 4.12 6.86
C ARG A 19 -15.21 4.32 8.31
N THR A 20 -14.11 3.70 8.73
CA THR A 20 -13.61 3.81 10.11
C THR A 20 -12.11 4.06 10.15
N ILE A 21 -11.70 4.77 11.19
CA ILE A 21 -10.31 5.09 11.52
C ILE A 21 -10.17 4.88 13.02
N GLU A 22 -9.40 3.86 13.42
CA GLU A 22 -9.36 3.42 14.82
C GLU A 22 -7.92 3.20 15.27
N PRO A 23 -7.46 3.82 16.37
CA PRO A 23 -6.22 3.43 17.01
C PRO A 23 -6.33 2.01 17.56
N ILE A 24 -5.37 1.14 17.23
CA ILE A 24 -5.38 -0.27 17.66
C ILE A 24 -4.21 -0.63 18.59
N GLY A 25 -3.58 0.40 19.17
CA GLY A 25 -2.43 0.24 20.07
C GLY A 25 -1.09 0.15 19.35
N GLU A 26 -0.08 -0.40 20.02
CA GLU A 26 1.26 -0.54 19.48
C GLU A 26 1.51 -1.93 18.86
N GLY A 27 2.16 -1.95 17.70
CA GLY A 27 2.48 -3.19 17.00
C GLY A 27 3.72 -3.07 16.13
N LEU A 28 4.18 -4.22 15.60
CA LEU A 28 5.28 -4.26 14.64
C LEU A 28 4.79 -3.81 13.26
N ARG A 29 5.52 -2.84 12.70
CA ARG A 29 5.32 -2.34 11.35
C ARG A 29 6.54 -2.57 10.49
N VAL A 30 6.33 -2.71 9.19
CA VAL A 30 7.36 -2.86 8.16
C VAL A 30 7.58 -1.51 7.49
N CYS A 31 8.85 -1.11 7.39
CA CYS A 31 9.33 0.02 6.61
C CYS A 31 10.34 -0.50 5.60
N LEU A 32 10.21 -0.07 4.35
CA LEU A 32 11.10 -0.47 3.27
C LEU A 32 11.95 0.72 2.85
N ASP A 33 13.26 0.51 2.74
CA ASP A 33 14.14 1.38 1.98
C ASP A 33 14.46 0.68 0.66
N LEU A 34 14.23 1.37 -0.45
CA LEU A 34 14.49 0.88 -1.79
C LEU A 34 15.86 1.38 -2.29
N VAL A 35 16.39 0.75 -3.33
CA VAL A 35 17.71 1.09 -3.89
C VAL A 35 17.69 2.29 -4.85
N ASP A 36 16.54 2.94 -4.99
CA ASP A 36 16.33 4.10 -5.87
C ASP A 36 15.34 5.08 -5.22
N VAL A 37 15.28 6.30 -5.76
CA VAL A 37 14.35 7.34 -5.32
C VAL A 37 12.97 7.16 -5.97
N LEU A 38 11.95 7.56 -5.23
CA LEU A 38 10.54 7.52 -5.62
C LEU A 38 10.03 8.95 -5.78
N ALA A 39 9.17 9.16 -6.77
CA ALA A 39 8.46 10.40 -6.98
C ALA A 39 7.35 10.62 -5.93
N ASP A 40 6.79 11.83 -5.88
CA ASP A 40 5.78 12.24 -4.89
C ASP A 40 4.45 11.47 -4.96
N ASP A 41 4.18 10.86 -6.12
CA ASP A 41 3.02 10.03 -6.45
C ASP A 41 3.36 8.54 -6.54
N GLU A 42 4.59 8.15 -6.17
CA GLU A 42 5.03 6.76 -6.14
C GLU A 42 4.96 6.15 -4.73
N GLY A 43 4.61 4.86 -4.69
CA GLY A 43 4.45 4.13 -3.44
C GLY A 43 4.26 2.64 -3.64
N VAL A 44 3.69 1.98 -2.65
CA VAL A 44 3.32 0.56 -2.71
C VAL A 44 1.89 0.33 -2.28
N LEU A 45 1.25 -0.68 -2.87
CA LEU A 45 -0.12 -1.08 -2.57
C LEU A 45 -0.14 -2.07 -1.40
N VAL A 46 -0.76 -1.68 -0.28
CA VAL A 46 -0.76 -2.46 0.96
C VAL A 46 -2.18 -2.66 1.50
N GLY A 47 -2.48 -3.85 2.03
CA GLY A 47 -3.78 -4.23 2.59
C GLY A 47 -3.67 -5.42 3.56
N SER A 48 -4.57 -5.51 4.54
CA SER A 48 -4.61 -6.61 5.51
C SER A 48 -5.06 -7.92 4.90
N THR A 49 -5.82 -7.86 3.81
CA THR A 49 -6.38 -9.04 3.14
C THR A 49 -6.11 -8.96 1.64
N GLY A 50 -6.37 -10.06 0.93
CA GLY A 50 -6.34 -10.08 -0.54
C GLY A 50 -7.56 -9.41 -1.21
N HIS A 51 -8.41 -8.71 -0.45
CA HIS A 51 -9.62 -8.06 -0.97
C HIS A 51 -9.36 -6.66 -1.54
N GLY A 52 -8.22 -6.05 -1.19
CA GLY A 52 -7.86 -4.78 -1.77
C GLY A 52 -6.67 -4.12 -1.07
N TYR A 53 -6.18 -3.06 -1.71
CA TYR A 53 -4.99 -2.35 -1.29
C TYR A 53 -5.22 -0.85 -1.33
N ALA A 54 -4.55 -0.11 -0.46
CA ALA A 54 -4.40 1.33 -0.58
C ALA A 54 -2.97 1.68 -1.01
N LEU A 55 -2.81 2.74 -1.80
CA LEU A 55 -1.49 3.22 -2.23
C LEU A 55 -0.82 4.05 -1.13
N VAL A 56 0.13 3.43 -0.43
CA VAL A 56 0.97 4.07 0.59
C VAL A 56 2.18 4.71 -0.09
N LEU A 57 2.30 6.02 0.02
CA LEU A 57 3.30 6.80 -0.70
C LEU A 57 4.67 6.78 -0.03
N ALA A 58 5.69 7.07 -0.82
CA ALA A 58 7.04 7.31 -0.33
C ALA A 58 7.10 8.54 0.59
N GLU A 59 8.06 8.53 1.51
CA GLU A 59 8.35 9.60 2.48
C GLU A 59 9.08 10.78 1.79
N THR A 60 8.52 11.31 0.70
CA THR A 60 9.12 12.40 -0.10
C THR A 60 8.88 13.79 0.50
N ARG A 61 7.94 13.90 1.43
CA ARG A 61 7.53 15.17 2.06
C ARG A 61 8.34 15.41 3.31
N ALA A 62 8.82 16.64 3.46
CA ALA A 62 9.49 17.06 4.69
C ALA A 62 8.45 17.19 5.81
N SER A 63 8.85 16.84 7.04
CA SER A 63 8.06 17.18 8.22
C SER A 63 8.76 18.26 9.05
N ALA A 64 8.10 18.74 10.10
CA ALA A 64 8.72 19.68 11.03
C ALA A 64 9.93 19.08 11.78
N THR A 65 10.04 17.75 11.82
CA THR A 65 10.98 17.03 12.71
C THR A 65 12.02 16.17 11.97
N TYR A 66 11.87 15.91 10.67
CA TYR A 66 12.88 15.19 9.88
C TYR A 66 12.84 15.52 8.38
N PRO A 67 13.98 15.41 7.69
CA PRO A 67 14.06 15.59 6.24
C PRO A 67 13.39 14.42 5.49
N PRO A 68 12.96 14.65 4.23
CA PRO A 68 12.38 13.61 3.41
C PRO A 68 13.37 12.49 3.11
N ARG A 69 12.82 11.29 2.90
CA ARG A 69 13.53 10.07 2.53
C ARG A 69 12.83 9.47 1.31
N PRO A 70 13.06 10.00 0.10
CA PRO A 70 12.31 9.62 -1.10
C PRO A 70 12.54 8.17 -1.55
N PHE A 71 13.44 7.42 -0.91
CA PHE A 71 13.65 5.99 -1.13
C PHE A 71 12.87 5.11 -0.13
N ARG A 72 12.14 5.70 0.82
CA ARG A 72 11.50 5.01 1.94
C ARG A 72 9.99 4.96 1.79
N VAL A 73 9.39 3.81 2.10
CA VAL A 73 7.94 3.67 2.29
C VAL A 73 7.62 3.07 3.66
N ASN A 74 6.69 3.71 4.38
CA ASN A 74 6.20 3.27 5.68
C ASN A 74 4.99 2.34 5.51
N CYS A 75 5.22 1.12 5.01
CA CYS A 75 4.20 0.25 4.41
C CYS A 75 2.98 -0.10 5.29
N GLY A 76 3.18 -0.51 6.54
CA GLY A 76 2.06 -0.92 7.41
C GLY A 76 2.43 -2.00 8.41
N ALA A 77 1.43 -2.62 9.05
CA ALA A 77 1.62 -3.68 10.03
C ALA A 77 2.21 -4.96 9.41
N ILE A 78 3.02 -5.70 10.18
CA ILE A 78 3.79 -6.84 9.69
C ILE A 78 2.96 -7.97 9.02
N HIS A 79 1.69 -8.12 9.39
CA HIS A 79 0.79 -9.17 8.87
C HIS A 79 0.21 -8.83 7.49
N GLN A 80 0.31 -7.57 7.05
CA GLN A 80 -0.32 -7.13 5.82
C GLN A 80 0.39 -7.68 4.59
N TYR A 81 -0.33 -7.68 3.47
CA TYR A 81 0.19 -7.99 2.15
C TYR A 81 0.63 -6.72 1.42
N VAL A 82 1.59 -6.89 0.51
CA VAL A 82 1.91 -5.94 -0.55
C VAL A 82 1.63 -6.56 -1.91
N ARG A 83 1.04 -5.78 -2.83
CA ARG A 83 0.82 -6.23 -4.22
C ARG A 83 2.14 -6.28 -4.98
N GLN A 84 2.35 -7.35 -5.73
CA GLN A 84 3.51 -7.62 -6.57
C GLN A 84 3.06 -8.06 -7.97
N GLY A 85 2.72 -7.10 -8.82
CA GLY A 85 2.04 -7.38 -10.09
C GLY A 85 0.75 -8.19 -9.86
N GLU A 86 0.62 -9.34 -10.50
CA GLU A 86 -0.54 -10.24 -10.35
C GLU A 86 -0.55 -11.07 -9.06
N ARG A 87 0.44 -10.88 -8.18
CA ARG A 87 0.64 -11.63 -6.94
C ARG A 87 0.60 -10.73 -5.73
N THR A 88 0.55 -11.36 -4.56
CA THR A 88 0.57 -10.71 -3.26
C THR A 88 1.57 -11.49 -2.40
N ILE A 89 2.28 -10.78 -1.53
CA ILE A 89 3.24 -11.38 -0.59
C ILE A 89 3.06 -10.71 0.77
N TYR A 90 3.35 -11.43 1.84
CA TYR A 90 3.33 -10.79 3.16
C TYR A 90 4.47 -9.78 3.27
N LEU A 91 4.22 -8.65 3.93
CA LEU A 91 5.27 -7.68 4.25
C LEU A 91 6.39 -8.32 5.10
N SER A 92 6.05 -9.31 5.92
CA SER A 92 6.99 -10.10 6.72
C SER A 92 7.94 -10.98 5.90
N GLU A 93 7.61 -11.26 4.64
CA GLU A 93 8.40 -12.13 3.74
C GLU A 93 9.41 -11.35 2.89
N LEU A 94 9.27 -10.03 2.81
CA LEU A 94 10.20 -9.17 2.07
C LEU A 94 11.62 -9.27 2.62
N ARG A 95 12.61 -9.28 1.73
CA ARG A 95 14.04 -9.32 2.05
C ARG A 95 14.81 -8.34 1.16
N PRO A 96 15.96 -7.82 1.63
CA PRO A 96 16.89 -7.10 0.76
C PRO A 96 17.23 -7.90 -0.51
N GLY A 97 17.33 -7.21 -1.64
CA GLY A 97 17.57 -7.80 -2.96
C GLY A 97 16.32 -8.27 -3.71
N MET A 98 15.18 -8.41 -3.04
CA MET A 98 13.93 -8.79 -3.73
C MET A 98 13.39 -7.62 -4.58
N PRO A 99 12.85 -7.88 -5.79
CA PRO A 99 12.15 -6.85 -6.54
C PRO A 99 10.82 -6.48 -5.86
N LEU A 100 10.47 -5.20 -5.90
CA LEU A 100 9.24 -4.64 -5.39
C LEU A 100 8.55 -3.82 -6.46
N THR A 101 7.24 -4.05 -6.62
CA THR A 101 6.37 -3.29 -7.51
C THR A 101 6.06 -1.95 -6.86
N VAL A 102 6.63 -0.90 -7.42
CA VAL A 102 6.32 0.50 -7.09
C VAL A 102 5.23 0.97 -8.05
N VAL A 103 4.21 1.62 -7.51
CA VAL A 103 3.01 2.02 -8.23
C VAL A 103 2.82 3.53 -8.14
N SER A 104 2.34 4.10 -9.24
CA SER A 104 1.87 5.48 -9.36
C SER A 104 0.58 5.53 -10.19
N PRO A 105 -0.13 6.67 -10.26
CA PRO A 105 -1.22 6.85 -11.21
C PRO A 105 -0.82 6.64 -12.68
N ARG A 106 0.47 6.77 -13.00
CA ARG A 106 1.00 6.70 -14.38
C ARG A 106 1.40 5.29 -14.79
N GLY A 107 1.46 4.35 -13.85
CA GLY A 107 1.88 2.97 -14.08
C GLY A 107 2.73 2.41 -12.95
N GLU A 108 3.34 1.26 -13.23
CA GLU A 108 4.14 0.49 -12.29
C GLU A 108 5.56 0.23 -12.80
N ARG A 109 6.51 0.12 -11.88
CA ARG A 109 7.90 -0.27 -12.16
C ARG A 109 8.46 -1.15 -11.03
N GLN A 110 9.54 -1.87 -11.31
CA GLN A 110 10.21 -2.70 -10.32
C GLN A 110 11.44 -1.99 -9.75
N ILE A 111 11.57 -1.97 -8.42
CA ILE A 111 12.77 -1.50 -7.71
C ILE A 111 13.16 -2.54 -6.67
N ALA A 112 14.45 -2.83 -6.50
CA ALA A 112 14.89 -3.76 -5.48
C ALA A 112 14.76 -3.16 -4.07
N VAL A 113 14.39 -4.00 -3.10
CA VAL A 113 14.43 -3.67 -1.68
C VAL A 113 15.88 -3.58 -1.23
N GLY A 114 16.30 -2.44 -0.70
CA GLY A 114 17.63 -2.26 -0.11
C GLY A 114 17.67 -2.69 1.36
N ARG A 115 16.64 -2.33 2.14
CA ARG A 115 16.54 -2.68 3.56
C ARG A 115 15.09 -2.86 3.99
N VAL A 116 14.86 -3.84 4.87
CA VAL A 116 13.59 -4.04 5.57
C VAL A 116 13.81 -3.69 7.03
N LYS A 117 13.03 -2.76 7.58
CA LYS A 117 13.12 -2.32 8.98
C LYS A 117 11.82 -2.65 9.69
N LEU A 118 11.94 -3.37 10.81
CA LEU A 118 10.85 -3.68 11.73
C LEU A 118 10.95 -2.79 12.96
N GLU A 119 9.85 -2.12 13.31
CA GLU A 119 9.78 -1.26 14.48
C GLU A 119 8.44 -1.41 15.19
N ARG A 120 8.41 -1.24 16.51
CA ARG A 120 7.16 -1.07 17.25
C ARG A 120 6.73 0.39 17.20
N ARG A 121 5.49 0.64 16.80
CA ARG A 121 4.89 1.97 16.68
C ARG A 121 3.40 1.92 17.01
N PRO A 122 2.79 3.05 17.42
CA PRO A 122 1.34 3.19 17.43
C PRO A 122 0.75 2.99 16.03
N LEU A 123 -0.35 2.25 15.95
CA LEU A 123 -1.01 1.88 14.70
C LEU A 123 -2.46 2.39 14.64
N LEU A 124 -2.89 2.73 13.42
CA LEU A 124 -4.28 3.01 13.04
C LEU A 124 -4.77 1.92 12.11
N ARG A 125 -5.95 1.35 12.39
CA ARG A 125 -6.71 0.55 11.42
C ARG A 125 -7.64 1.47 10.65
N LEU A 126 -7.55 1.40 9.34
CA LEU A 126 -8.44 2.04 8.38
C LEU A 126 -9.31 0.97 7.76
N VAL A 127 -10.63 1.18 7.77
CA VAL A 127 -11.57 0.36 7.02
C VAL A 127 -12.13 1.20 5.89
N CYS A 128 -11.95 0.73 4.66
CA CYS A 128 -12.50 1.36 3.48
C CYS A 128 -13.56 0.46 2.84
N ASP A 129 -14.53 1.07 2.19
CA ASP A 129 -15.56 0.39 1.41
C ASP A 129 -15.36 0.67 -0.08
N TYR A 130 -15.39 -0.38 -0.87
CA TYR A 130 -15.41 -0.34 -2.32
C TYR A 130 -16.56 -1.21 -2.82
N GLU A 131 -17.62 -0.60 -3.32
CA GLU A 131 -18.79 -1.31 -3.87
C GLU A 131 -19.35 -2.41 -2.93
N GLY A 132 -19.34 -2.19 -1.61
CA GLY A 132 -19.78 -3.15 -0.60
C GLY A 132 -18.71 -4.15 -0.16
N THR A 133 -17.49 -4.06 -0.68
CA THR A 133 -16.33 -4.87 -0.26
C THR A 133 -15.52 -4.09 0.77
N GLU A 134 -15.28 -4.71 1.94
CA GLU A 134 -14.43 -4.14 2.97
C GLU A 134 -12.94 -4.33 2.63
N VAL A 135 -12.17 -3.24 2.73
CA VAL A 135 -10.72 -3.23 2.61
C VAL A 135 -10.12 -2.65 3.89
N SER A 136 -9.42 -3.50 4.65
CA SER A 136 -8.75 -3.11 5.89
C SER A 136 -7.26 -2.83 5.64
N ILE A 137 -6.74 -1.72 6.16
CA ILE A 137 -5.30 -1.36 6.13
C ILE A 137 -4.87 -0.94 7.53
N VAL A 138 -3.68 -1.33 7.99
CA VAL A 138 -3.16 -0.97 9.32
C VAL A 138 -1.83 -0.20 9.22
N LEU A 139 -1.89 1.11 9.39
CA LEU A 139 -0.75 1.99 9.18
C LEU A 139 -0.19 2.52 10.49
N GLN A 140 1.06 2.98 10.46
CA GLN A 140 1.62 3.72 11.57
C GLN A 140 0.88 5.06 11.73
N ALA A 141 0.53 5.43 12.96
CA ALA A 141 0.04 6.77 13.28
C ALA A 141 1.20 7.77 13.24
N SER A 142 1.48 8.38 12.09
CA SER A 142 2.60 9.33 11.94
C SER A 142 2.43 10.28 10.76
N GLU A 143 2.95 11.50 10.93
CA GLU A 143 3.02 12.52 9.88
C GLU A 143 3.82 12.08 8.63
N SER A 144 4.66 11.04 8.72
CA SER A 144 5.41 10.50 7.56
C SER A 144 4.55 9.64 6.64
N VAL A 145 3.39 9.18 7.11
CA VAL A 145 2.58 8.22 6.36
C VAL A 145 1.53 8.99 5.57
N HIS A 146 1.62 8.85 4.25
CA HIS A 146 0.67 9.44 3.31
C HIS A 146 0.08 8.35 2.42
N LEU A 147 -1.19 8.53 2.07
CA LEU A 147 -1.93 7.70 1.13
C LEU A 147 -2.25 8.51 -0.12
N TRP A 148 -2.40 7.86 -1.26
CA TRP A 148 -2.89 8.53 -2.46
C TRP A 148 -4.41 8.68 -2.38
N SER A 149 -4.91 9.91 -2.51
CA SER A 149 -6.34 10.20 -2.59
C SER A 149 -6.87 9.99 -4.01
N ASP A 150 -8.17 9.75 -4.13
CA ASP A 150 -8.83 9.69 -5.44
C ASP A 150 -8.87 11.08 -6.13
N SER A 151 -8.70 12.17 -5.36
CA SER A 151 -8.54 13.52 -5.89
C SER A 151 -7.16 13.80 -6.52
N GLY A 152 -6.24 12.82 -6.52
CA GLY A 152 -4.93 12.95 -7.14
C GLY A 152 -3.90 13.69 -6.27
N ALA A 153 -4.04 13.61 -4.95
CA ALA A 153 -3.13 14.23 -3.99
C ALA A 153 -2.68 13.25 -2.91
N ALA A 154 -1.59 13.58 -2.22
CA ALA A 154 -1.21 12.83 -1.03
C ALA A 154 -2.03 13.28 0.17
N ARG A 155 -2.55 12.32 0.92
CA ARG A 155 -3.35 12.54 2.13
C ARG A 155 -2.62 12.01 3.35
N PRO A 156 -2.23 12.87 4.32
CA PRO A 156 -1.59 12.42 5.55
C PRO A 156 -2.53 11.52 6.36
N VAL A 157 -2.03 10.39 6.87
CA VAL A 157 -2.88 9.42 7.59
C VAL A 157 -3.51 10.01 8.85
N LEU A 158 -2.82 10.96 9.50
CA LEU A 158 -3.28 11.61 10.73
C LEU A 158 -4.38 12.65 10.50
N GLU A 159 -4.55 13.09 9.25
CA GLU A 159 -5.56 14.07 8.89
C GLU A 159 -6.77 13.44 8.21
N LEU A 160 -6.73 12.12 7.92
CA LEU A 160 -7.84 11.43 7.28
C LEU A 160 -9.11 11.46 8.13
N GLU A 161 -10.24 11.66 7.46
CA GLU A 161 -11.57 11.62 8.04
C GLU A 161 -12.46 10.56 7.37
N THR A 162 -13.45 10.06 8.11
CA THR A 162 -14.50 9.20 7.54
C THR A 162 -15.24 9.93 6.42
N GLY A 163 -15.50 9.22 5.32
CA GLY A 163 -16.16 9.75 4.13
C GLY A 163 -15.19 10.22 3.04
N GLU A 164 -13.90 10.37 3.35
CA GLU A 164 -12.89 10.67 2.34
C GLU A 164 -12.65 9.49 1.39
N GLN A 165 -12.22 9.80 0.17
CA GLN A 165 -11.95 8.81 -0.87
C GLN A 165 -10.44 8.64 -1.10
N LEU A 166 -9.97 7.42 -0.91
CA LEU A 166 -8.63 6.99 -1.23
C LEU A 166 -8.60 6.28 -2.58
N ALA A 167 -7.48 6.38 -3.29
CA ALA A 167 -7.25 5.56 -4.46
C ALA A 167 -6.82 4.16 -4.01
N GLY A 168 -7.67 3.19 -4.30
CA GLY A 168 -7.46 1.79 -3.96
C GLY A 168 -7.29 0.91 -5.17
N TRP A 169 -6.76 -0.28 -4.93
CA TRP A 169 -6.74 -1.37 -5.90
C TRP A 169 -7.60 -2.51 -5.37
N PRO A 170 -8.86 -2.64 -5.81
CA PRO A 170 -9.70 -3.75 -5.39
C PRO A 170 -9.17 -5.06 -5.98
N ASP A 171 -9.16 -6.11 -5.18
CA ASP A 171 -8.77 -7.46 -5.61
C ASP A 171 -9.76 -8.49 -5.05
N ARG A 172 -9.67 -9.74 -5.51
CA ARG A 172 -10.50 -10.83 -5.01
C ARG A 172 -9.64 -11.77 -4.15
N PRO A 173 -10.18 -12.27 -3.03
CA PRO A 173 -9.46 -13.20 -2.16
C PRO A 173 -9.10 -14.50 -2.90
N GLY A 174 -8.08 -15.21 -2.41
CA GLY A 174 -7.63 -16.48 -2.96
C GLY A 174 -6.36 -16.41 -3.83
N ARG A 175 -5.61 -15.32 -3.80
CA ARG A 175 -4.26 -15.24 -4.41
C ARG A 175 -3.19 -15.42 -3.34
N HIS A 176 -2.80 -16.67 -3.06
CA HIS A 176 -1.58 -16.95 -2.31
C HIS A 176 -0.51 -17.44 -3.29
N LEU A 177 0.68 -16.82 -3.28
CA LEU A 177 1.85 -17.31 -4.03
C LEU A 177 1.65 -17.44 -5.56
N GLY A 178 0.69 -16.72 -6.14
CA GLY A 178 0.44 -16.72 -7.58
C GLY A 178 -0.48 -17.83 -8.09
N GLU A 179 -1.07 -18.63 -7.21
CA GLU A 179 -2.13 -19.58 -7.57
C GLU A 179 -3.47 -19.12 -7.00
N ARG A 180 -4.53 -19.25 -7.81
CA ARG A 180 -5.91 -19.03 -7.37
C ARG A 180 -6.30 -20.25 -6.53
N THR A 181 -6.35 -20.10 -5.23
CA THR A 181 -6.83 -21.15 -4.33
C THR A 181 -8.32 -20.92 -4.08
N GLU A 182 -9.17 -21.83 -4.57
CA GLU A 182 -10.57 -21.92 -4.14
C GLU A 182 -10.59 -22.55 -2.75
N GLY A 183 -10.30 -21.74 -1.73
CA GLY A 183 -10.40 -22.13 -0.33
C GLY A 183 -11.47 -21.29 0.36
N GLU A 184 -12.34 -21.93 1.14
CA GLU A 184 -13.26 -21.24 2.04
C GLU A 184 -12.44 -20.63 3.19
N SER A 185 -12.12 -19.34 3.07
CA SER A 185 -11.55 -18.55 4.17
C SER A 185 -12.68 -17.84 4.90
N TRP A 186 -12.83 -18.13 6.19
CA TRP A 186 -13.73 -17.40 7.08
C TRP A 186 -12.88 -16.44 7.91
N GLU A 187 -13.08 -15.13 7.73
CA GLU A 187 -12.52 -14.10 8.60
C GLU A 187 -13.61 -13.67 9.60
N LEU A 188 -13.24 -13.52 10.87
CA LEU A 188 -14.16 -13.18 11.98
C LEU A 188 -14.25 -11.67 12.20
#